data_AF-A0A158H8N5-F1
#
_entry.id   AF-A0A158H8N5-F1
#
_cell.length_a   1.000
_cell.length_b   1.000
_cell.length_c   1.000
_cell.angle_alpha   90.00
_cell.angle_beta   90.00
_cell.angle_gamma   90.00
#
_symmetry.space_group_name_H-M   'P 1'
#
loop_
_entity.id
_entity.type
_entity.pdbx_description
1 polymer ?
#
loop_
_entity_poly.entity_id
_entity_poly.type
_entity_poly.pdbx_seq_one_letter_code
_entity_poly.pdbx_strand_id
1 'polypeptide(L)'
;MKHRTLYAVAAAAVLTCTAGCTTPYRNGQVCKARMVDTYPASEPRLSYDPPRVAYQGTRVVVEGSYTKKIPPTGVTPIKTTTLQVQAAVECTFEGSSLKTFQWLTPADLAAKYPLKPDTSDTE
;
A
#
# COMPACT_ATOMS: atom_id res chain seq x y z
N MET A 1 38.74 32.27 0.75
CA MET A 1 37.48 32.03 1.49
C MET A 1 36.23 31.96 0.59
N LYS A 2 36.22 32.59 -0.59
CA LYS A 2 35.03 32.68 -1.48
C LYS A 2 34.53 31.34 -2.06
N HIS A 3 35.42 30.39 -2.35
CA HIS A 3 35.05 29.07 -2.91
C HIS A 3 34.38 28.17 -1.87
N ARG A 4 34.83 28.21 -0.61
CA ARG A 4 34.27 27.41 0.50
C ARG A 4 32.79 27.75 0.75
N THR A 5 32.44 29.02 0.64
CA THR A 5 31.05 29.49 0.77
C THR A 5 30.18 29.05 -0.40
N LEU A 6 30.72 29.05 -1.64
CA LEU A 6 30.00 28.58 -2.82
C LEU A 6 29.72 27.07 -2.78
N TYR A 7 30.69 26.25 -2.34
CA TYR A 7 30.50 24.81 -2.17
C TYR A 7 29.48 24.49 -1.06
N ALA A 8 29.48 25.24 0.04
CA ALA A 8 28.52 25.05 1.12
C ALA A 8 27.08 25.36 0.69
N VAL A 9 26.86 26.42 -0.10
CA VAL A 9 25.53 26.78 -0.62
C VAL A 9 25.05 25.78 -1.67
N ALA A 10 25.94 25.31 -2.56
CA ALA A 10 25.60 24.28 -3.55
C ALA A 10 25.24 22.93 -2.90
N ALA A 11 25.96 22.54 -1.85
CA ALA A 11 25.67 21.31 -1.11
C ALA A 11 24.31 21.37 -0.38
N ALA A 12 23.94 22.52 0.19
CA ALA A 12 22.64 22.71 0.83
C ALA A 12 21.47 22.68 -0.17
N ALA A 13 21.66 23.20 -1.39
CA ALA A 13 20.65 23.16 -2.45
C ALA A 13 20.37 21.72 -2.93
N VAL A 14 21.40 20.86 -3.02
CA VAL A 14 21.21 19.45 -3.42
C VAL A 14 20.43 18.66 -2.36
N LEU A 15 20.64 18.92 -1.07
CA LEU A 15 19.95 18.20 0.02
C LEU A 15 18.44 18.49 0.06
N THR A 16 18.02 19.73 -0.17
CA THR A 16 16.59 20.11 -0.12
C THR A 16 15.76 19.49 -1.26
N CYS A 17 16.36 19.29 -2.43
CA CYS A 17 15.69 18.66 -3.57
C CYS A 17 15.42 17.14 -3.40
N THR A 18 16.05 16.47 -2.42
CA THR A 18 15.84 15.03 -2.19
C THR A 18 14.58 14.72 -1.37
N ALA A 19 14.01 15.71 -0.68
CA ALA A 19 12.83 15.49 0.17
C ALA A 19 11.63 15.00 -0.65
N GLY A 20 11.40 15.57 -1.84
CA GLY A 20 10.34 15.16 -2.77
C GLY A 20 10.51 13.75 -3.35
N CYS A 21 11.75 13.25 -3.44
CA CYS A 21 12.03 11.90 -3.93
C CYS A 21 11.66 10.80 -2.91
N THR A 22 11.53 11.14 -1.62
CA THR A 22 11.21 10.16 -0.58
C THR A 22 9.72 9.99 -0.33
N THR A 23 8.89 10.97 -0.69
CA THR A 23 7.43 10.92 -0.49
C THR A 23 6.78 9.72 -1.18
N PRO A 24 7.03 9.44 -2.48
CA PRO A 24 6.47 8.26 -3.14
C PRO A 24 6.82 6.96 -2.42
N TYR A 25 8.08 6.82 -2.00
CA TYR A 25 8.56 5.64 -1.28
C TYR A 25 7.91 5.50 0.10
N ARG A 26 7.87 6.59 0.88
CA ARG A 26 7.25 6.62 2.21
C ARG A 26 5.77 6.30 2.13
N ASN A 27 5.05 6.88 1.18
CA ASN A 27 3.62 6.59 0.94
C ASN A 27 3.42 5.11 0.58
N GLY A 28 4.32 4.55 -0.23
CA GLY A 28 4.40 3.10 -0.50
C GLY A 28 4.45 2.26 0.78
N GLN A 29 5.36 2.59 1.70
CA GLN A 29 5.52 1.87 2.97
C GLN A 29 4.32 2.06 3.90
N VAL A 30 3.77 3.28 3.99
CA VAL A 30 2.57 3.56 4.79
C VAL A 30 1.38 2.74 4.29
N CYS A 31 1.17 2.67 2.98
CA CYS A 31 0.08 1.89 2.41
C CYS A 31 0.23 0.40 2.71
N LYS A 32 1.45 -0.15 2.57
CA LYS A 32 1.75 -1.53 2.94
C LYS A 32 1.51 -1.79 4.43
N ALA A 33 1.93 -0.88 5.30
CA ALA A 33 1.71 -1.00 6.74
C ALA A 33 0.21 -1.04 7.07
N ARG A 34 -0.62 -0.23 6.38
CA ARG A 34 -2.09 -0.29 6.51
C ARG A 34 -2.71 -1.58 5.99
N MET A 35 -2.19 -2.15 4.91
CA MET A 35 -2.58 -3.48 4.46
C MET A 35 -2.35 -4.52 5.56
N VAL A 36 -1.18 -4.50 6.20
CA VAL A 36 -0.83 -5.42 7.29
C VAL A 36 -1.73 -5.22 8.52
N ASP A 37 -1.93 -3.97 8.93
CA ASP A 37 -2.74 -3.58 10.10
C ASP A 37 -4.21 -4.02 9.98
N THR A 38 -4.76 -3.95 8.76
CA THR A 38 -6.17 -4.29 8.50
C THR A 38 -6.39 -5.73 8.07
N TYR A 39 -5.31 -6.49 7.83
CA TYR A 39 -5.37 -7.89 7.44
C TYR A 39 -5.76 -8.77 8.64
N PRO A 40 -6.73 -9.70 8.52
CA PRO A 40 -7.16 -10.51 9.65
C PRO A 40 -6.06 -11.45 10.16
N ALA A 41 -5.80 -11.43 11.47
CA ALA A 41 -4.83 -12.34 12.10
C ALA A 41 -5.22 -13.82 11.98
N SER A 42 -6.50 -14.12 11.69
CA SER A 42 -7.01 -15.48 11.46
C SER A 42 -6.70 -16.01 10.05
N GLU A 43 -6.33 -15.15 9.10
CA GLU A 43 -6.01 -15.55 7.75
C GLU A 43 -4.54 -16.01 7.62
N PRO A 44 -4.20 -16.84 6.62
CA PRO A 44 -2.84 -17.28 6.36
C PRO A 44 -1.86 -16.12 6.16
N ARG A 45 -0.57 -16.38 6.25
CA ARG A 45 0.45 -15.35 5.99
C ARG A 45 0.27 -14.74 4.59
N LEU A 46 0.14 -13.42 4.56
CA LEU A 46 0.10 -12.61 3.35
C LEU A 46 1.52 -12.39 2.80
N SER A 47 1.70 -12.64 1.51
CA SER A 47 2.86 -12.21 0.72
C SER A 47 2.57 -10.86 0.06
N TYR A 48 3.60 -10.09 -0.26
CA TYR A 48 3.47 -8.75 -0.80
C TYR A 48 4.43 -8.53 -1.96
N ASP A 49 3.94 -7.87 -2.99
CA ASP A 49 4.77 -7.30 -4.04
C ASP A 49 5.27 -5.90 -3.62
N PRO A 50 6.33 -5.39 -4.26
CA PRO A 50 6.73 -4.01 -4.09
C PRO A 50 5.55 -3.07 -4.40
N PRO A 51 5.27 -2.06 -3.54
CA PRO A 51 4.18 -1.12 -3.77
C PRO A 51 4.30 -0.44 -5.13
N ARG A 52 3.19 -0.41 -5.88
CA ARG A 52 3.10 0.35 -7.13
C ARG A 52 2.65 1.76 -6.81
N VAL A 53 3.51 2.72 -7.14
CA VAL A 53 3.31 4.11 -6.81
C VAL A 53 3.07 4.90 -8.10
N ALA A 54 1.92 5.56 -8.18
CA ALA A 54 1.54 6.43 -9.28
C ALA A 54 1.51 7.89 -8.83
N TYR A 55 1.52 8.81 -9.80
CA TYR A 55 1.27 10.25 -9.59
C TYR A 55 2.09 10.85 -8.43
N GLN A 56 3.41 10.68 -8.48
CA GLN A 56 4.34 11.20 -7.46
C GLN A 56 4.02 10.78 -6.01
N GLY A 57 3.38 9.63 -5.80
CA GLY A 57 3.06 9.14 -4.46
C GLY A 57 1.63 9.39 -4.00
N THR A 58 0.82 10.10 -4.78
CA THR A 58 -0.56 10.43 -4.40
C THR A 58 -1.52 9.25 -4.53
N ARG A 59 -1.17 8.21 -5.32
CA ARG A 59 -1.92 6.96 -5.40
C ARG A 59 -0.97 5.77 -5.34
N VAL A 60 -1.23 4.86 -4.42
CA VAL A 60 -0.41 3.67 -4.18
C VAL A 60 -1.30 2.45 -4.20
N VAL A 61 -0.88 1.41 -4.92
CA VAL A 61 -1.49 0.08 -4.86
C VAL A 61 -0.46 -0.89 -4.29
N VAL A 62 -0.86 -1.67 -3.29
CA VAL A 62 -0.04 -2.77 -2.76
C VAL A 62 -0.74 -4.07 -3.10
N GLU A 63 -0.05 -4.90 -3.85
CA GLU A 63 -0.51 -6.22 -4.28
C GLU A 63 0.13 -7.29 -3.39
N GLY A 64 -0.54 -8.44 -3.32
CA GLY A 64 -0.11 -9.56 -2.51
C GLY A 64 -0.95 -10.80 -2.78
N SER A 65 -0.57 -11.90 -2.13
CA SER A 65 -1.38 -13.12 -2.19
C SER A 65 -1.14 -13.99 -0.97
N TYR A 66 -2.10 -14.86 -0.67
CA TYR A 66 -1.97 -15.84 0.39
C TYR A 66 -2.62 -17.16 0.00
N THR A 67 -2.20 -18.21 0.68
CA THR A 67 -2.58 -19.58 0.34
C THR A 67 -3.62 -20.10 1.32
N LYS A 68 -4.87 -20.25 0.86
CA LYS A 68 -5.99 -20.77 1.66
C LYS A 68 -6.14 -22.27 1.44
N LYS A 69 -6.24 -23.03 2.54
CA LYS A 69 -6.57 -24.46 2.51
C LYS A 69 -8.08 -24.61 2.59
N ILE A 70 -8.65 -25.33 1.63
CA ILE A 70 -10.09 -25.59 1.57
C ILE A 70 -10.31 -27.03 2.05
N PRO A 71 -11.02 -27.23 3.17
CA PRO A 71 -11.38 -28.56 3.64
C PRO A 71 -12.40 -29.19 2.69
N PRO A 72 -12.41 -30.53 2.57
CA PRO A 72 -13.35 -31.22 1.69
C PRO A 72 -14.79 -31.09 2.20
N THR A 73 -15.68 -30.57 1.36
CA THR A 73 -17.12 -30.36 1.65
C THR A 73 -17.97 -31.61 1.34
N GLY A 74 -17.67 -32.72 2.01
CA GLY A 74 -18.58 -33.89 2.08
C GLY A 74 -18.79 -34.69 0.79
N VAL A 75 -18.21 -34.28 -0.33
CA VAL A 75 -18.11 -35.06 -1.57
C VAL A 75 -16.64 -35.18 -1.92
N THR A 76 -16.21 -36.41 -2.21
CA THR A 76 -14.85 -36.75 -2.66
C THR A 76 -14.33 -35.67 -3.62
N PRO A 77 -13.17 -35.06 -3.33
CA PRO A 77 -11.98 -35.77 -2.89
C PRO A 77 -11.66 -35.66 -1.38
N ILE A 78 -10.96 -36.68 -0.88
CA ILE A 78 -10.42 -36.80 0.51
C ILE A 78 -9.23 -35.82 0.75
N LYS A 79 -8.78 -35.12 -0.30
CA LYS A 79 -7.56 -34.30 -0.27
C LYS A 79 -7.89 -32.81 -0.11
N THR A 80 -7.29 -32.20 0.91
CA THR A 80 -7.27 -30.74 1.09
C THR A 80 -6.77 -30.05 -0.17
N THR A 81 -7.61 -29.18 -0.72
CA THR A 81 -7.24 -28.37 -1.89
C THR A 81 -6.66 -27.04 -1.42
N THR A 82 -5.67 -26.55 -2.15
CA THR A 82 -5.02 -25.29 -1.87
C THR A 82 -5.42 -24.28 -2.95
N LEU A 83 -5.89 -23.11 -2.52
CA LEU A 83 -6.25 -22.00 -3.39
C LEU A 83 -5.35 -20.79 -3.08
N GLN A 84 -4.73 -20.22 -4.11
CA GLN A 84 -4.02 -18.96 -3.99
C GLN A 84 -5.01 -17.80 -4.15
N VAL A 85 -5.19 -17.04 -3.09
CA VAL A 85 -6.09 -15.88 -3.04
C VAL A 85 -5.28 -14.62 -3.27
N GLN A 86 -5.73 -13.79 -4.20
CA GLN A 86 -5.12 -12.48 -4.47
C GLN A 86 -5.61 -11.46 -3.46
N ALA A 87 -4.72 -10.55 -3.08
CA ALA A 87 -4.97 -9.49 -2.12
C ALA A 87 -4.42 -8.19 -2.70
N ALA A 88 -5.20 -7.12 -2.65
CA ALA A 88 -4.71 -5.81 -3.03
C ALA A 88 -5.43 -4.71 -2.26
N VAL A 89 -4.69 -3.65 -1.97
CA VAL A 89 -5.23 -2.42 -1.38
C VAL A 89 -4.81 -1.23 -2.21
N GLU A 90 -5.61 -0.18 -2.14
CA GLU A 90 -5.28 1.12 -2.68
C GLU A 90 -5.31 2.18 -1.59
N CYS A 91 -4.32 3.07 -1.64
CA CYS A 91 -4.22 4.23 -0.79
C CYS A 91 -4.10 5.50 -1.64
N THR A 92 -4.76 6.57 -1.21
CA THR A 92 -4.52 7.90 -1.76
C THR A 92 -3.87 8.81 -0.71
N PHE A 93 -3.07 9.76 -1.17
CA PHE A 93 -2.30 10.66 -0.32
C PHE A 93 -2.39 12.09 -0.80
N GLU A 94 -2.44 13.01 0.16
CA GLU A 94 -2.16 14.43 -0.04
C GLU A 94 -0.78 14.71 0.57
N GLY A 95 0.22 14.91 -0.29
CA GLY A 95 1.62 14.92 0.14
C GLY A 95 2.01 13.58 0.79
N SER A 96 2.35 13.60 2.08
CA SER A 96 2.66 12.41 2.88
C SER A 96 1.50 11.92 3.77
N SER A 97 0.36 12.61 3.72
CA SER A 97 -0.79 12.32 4.57
C SER A 97 -1.73 11.35 3.85
N LEU A 98 -2.01 10.20 4.48
CA LEU A 98 -2.96 9.21 3.96
C LEU A 98 -4.38 9.79 3.99
N LYS A 99 -5.02 9.89 2.84
CA LYS A 99 -6.40 10.39 2.68
C LYS A 99 -7.41 9.27 2.69
N THR A 100 -7.26 8.31 1.78
CA THR A 100 -8.14 7.15 1.68
C THR A 100 -7.36 5.86 1.70
N PHE A 101 -8.02 4.81 2.18
CA PHE A 101 -7.57 3.44 2.15
C PHE A 101 -8.76 2.56 1.78
N GLN A 102 -8.57 1.65 0.83
CA GLN A 102 -9.56 0.65 0.49
C GLN A 102 -8.91 -0.70 0.20
N TRP A 103 -9.64 -1.77 0.50
CA TRP A 103 -9.32 -3.08 -0.02
C TRP A 103 -9.95 -3.23 -1.41
N LEU A 104 -9.17 -3.70 -2.38
CA LEU A 104 -9.64 -4.00 -3.74
C LEU A 104 -10.05 -5.47 -3.86
N THR A 105 -9.34 -6.36 -3.17
CA THR A 105 -9.56 -7.81 -3.19
C THR A 105 -8.85 -8.43 -1.98
N PRO A 106 -9.33 -9.55 -1.41
CA PRO A 106 -10.55 -10.31 -1.76
C PRO A 106 -11.84 -9.58 -1.41
N ALA A 107 -12.96 -10.03 -2.00
CA ALA A 107 -14.25 -9.32 -1.96
C ALA A 107 -14.80 -9.10 -0.55
N ASP A 108 -14.53 -10.02 0.37
CA ASP A 108 -14.87 -9.92 1.80
C ASP A 108 -14.12 -8.77 2.50
N LEU A 109 -12.83 -8.59 2.20
CA LEU A 109 -12.07 -7.45 2.71
C LEU A 109 -12.46 -6.14 2.01
N ALA A 110 -12.69 -6.18 0.69
CA ALA A 110 -13.16 -5.02 -0.07
C ALA A 110 -14.51 -4.50 0.45
N ALA A 111 -15.45 -5.40 0.74
CA ALA A 111 -16.74 -5.05 1.32
C ALA A 111 -16.61 -4.42 2.73
N LYS A 112 -15.62 -4.85 3.52
CA LYS A 112 -15.36 -4.31 4.85
C LYS A 112 -14.71 -2.92 4.81
N TYR A 113 -13.91 -2.64 3.78
CA TYR A 113 -13.18 -1.39 3.64
C TYR A 113 -13.41 -0.76 2.25
N PRO A 114 -14.64 -0.31 1.95
CA PRO A 114 -14.97 0.31 0.66
C PRO A 114 -14.33 1.70 0.52
N LEU A 115 -14.13 2.16 -0.72
CA LEU A 115 -13.81 3.57 -0.96
C LEU A 115 -14.92 4.44 -0.34
N LYS A 116 -14.52 5.35 0.54
CA LYS A 116 -15.39 6.47 0.91
C LYS A 116 -15.02 7.64 0.00
N PRO A 117 -15.96 8.17 -0.79
CA PRO A 117 -15.70 9.40 -1.53
C PRO A 117 -15.37 10.52 -0.53
N ASP A 118 -14.33 11.29 -0.83
CA ASP A 118 -13.98 12.46 -0.05
C ASP A 118 -15.10 13.50 -0.23
N THR A 119 -15.68 13.99 0.87
CA THR A 119 -16.79 14.96 0.85
C THR A 119 -16.30 16.41 0.83
N SER A 120 -14.99 16.61 0.73
CA SER A 120 -14.35 17.94 0.76
C SER A 120 -14.51 18.78 -0.51
N ASP A 121 -15.13 18.25 -1.58
CA ASP A 121 -15.47 19.01 -2.78
C ASP A 121 -16.87 19.66 -2.73
N THR A 122 -17.57 19.60 -1.58
CA THR A 122 -18.84 20.30 -1.34
C THR A 122 -18.65 21.44 -0.33
N GLU A 123 -17.94 22.49 -0.72
CA GLU A 123 -18.07 23.83 -0.12
C GLU A 123 -17.90 24.91 -1.19
#